data_AF-A0A8D2CRP8-F1
#
_entry.id   AF-A0A8D2CRP8-F1
#
_cell.length_a   1.000
_cell.length_b   1.000
_cell.length_c   1.000
_cell.angle_alpha   90.00
_cell.angle_beta   90.00
_cell.angle_gamma   90.00
#
_symmetry.space_group_name_H-M   'P 1'
#
loop_
_entity.id
_entity.type
_entity.pdbx_description
1 polymer ?
#
loop_
_entity_poly.entity_id
_entity_poly.type
_entity_poly.pdbx_seq_one_letter_code
_entity_poly.pdbx_strand_id
1 'polypeptide(L)'
;MPLYRGEGQAQDKSAVTSLLDGLNQAFQEVSSQVDSLFNQFVLLSAHNVKLLRKVSSKATFLPCIEAWGRRRTGLDVFLFYQPQALAKDIKEMSEEMDKNKNLFAQTFPENGDNRDVIEDTLGCLLGRLSLLDTVVNQRCHQMKERLQQILNFQNDLKVLFTSLADSKYIILQKLANVFEQPVAEQIEAVRQAEEGLKELDAGITELKRRGDKLQMEQASLQDFSKLQDMYDELMMTIGSRKSGLNQNLVLKSQYERALQDLADLLETGREKMAGDQKITVSSKEEIQQLLHKHKEYFQGLESHMILTETLFRKIISFAVLKETQFHTELMVQASAVLKGAHKRGVELEYILETWSHLDEDRQALSRQLEVVENSIPSVGLVEESEDRLMERTSLYQHLKSSLNEYQPKLYQVLDDGKRLLISIIFPEIICPKHRKSAPSIKEGGHSSPAYRAVPH
;
A
#
# COMPACT_ATOMS: atom_id res chain seq x y z
N MET A 1 -35.10 -12.41 -39.47
CA MET A 1 -36.41 -13.09 -39.39
C MET A 1 -37.50 -12.03 -39.28
N PRO A 2 -38.64 -12.20 -39.98
CA PRO A 2 -39.57 -11.10 -40.20
C PRO A 2 -40.38 -10.75 -38.95
N LEU A 3 -40.56 -9.44 -38.76
CA LEU A 3 -41.35 -8.81 -37.71
C LEU A 3 -42.81 -9.26 -37.76
N TYR A 4 -43.31 -9.81 -36.65
CA TYR A 4 -44.73 -9.96 -36.43
C TYR A 4 -45.28 -8.62 -35.93
N ARG A 5 -46.01 -7.93 -36.82
CA ARG A 5 -46.74 -6.69 -36.57
C ARG A 5 -47.84 -6.97 -35.53
N GLY A 6 -47.68 -6.42 -34.33
CA GLY A 6 -48.68 -6.46 -33.27
C GLY A 6 -49.83 -5.48 -33.55
N GLU A 7 -50.72 -5.85 -34.45
CA GLU A 7 -52.06 -5.26 -34.54
C GLU A 7 -53.04 -6.31 -33.99
N GLY A 8 -53.44 -6.17 -32.73
CA GLY A 8 -54.37 -7.11 -32.11
C GLY A 8 -54.50 -6.94 -30.60
N GLN A 9 -55.02 -5.80 -30.13
CA GLN A 9 -55.30 -5.66 -28.69
C GLN A 9 -56.55 -4.85 -28.33
N ALA A 10 -57.25 -4.23 -29.28
CA ALA A 10 -58.48 -3.48 -28.99
C ALA A 10 -59.78 -4.28 -29.25
N GLN A 11 -59.76 -5.26 -30.14
CA GLN A 11 -61.00 -5.90 -30.63
C GLN A 11 -61.59 -6.93 -29.64
N ASP A 12 -60.80 -7.45 -28.71
CA ASP A 12 -61.16 -8.62 -27.90
C ASP A 12 -61.68 -8.29 -26.48
N LYS A 13 -61.50 -7.04 -26.02
CA LYS A 13 -62.08 -6.51 -24.77
C LYS A 13 -63.59 -6.35 -24.89
N SER A 14 -64.05 -5.70 -25.97
CA SER A 14 -65.49 -5.50 -26.23
C SER A 14 -66.23 -6.83 -26.34
N ALA A 15 -65.58 -7.87 -26.85
CA ALA A 15 -66.20 -9.16 -27.08
C ALA A 15 -66.52 -9.92 -25.78
N VAL A 16 -65.74 -9.76 -24.70
CA VAL A 16 -66.01 -10.52 -23.45
C VAL A 16 -67.06 -9.84 -22.61
N THR A 17 -66.99 -8.51 -22.47
CA THR A 17 -68.05 -7.72 -21.83
C THR A 17 -69.34 -7.81 -22.62
N SER A 18 -69.33 -7.69 -23.96
CA SER A 18 -70.54 -7.84 -24.78
C SER A 18 -71.19 -9.22 -24.66
N LEU A 19 -70.42 -10.26 -24.35
CA LEU A 19 -70.93 -11.62 -24.18
C LEU A 19 -71.56 -11.84 -22.81
N LEU A 20 -70.99 -11.25 -21.77
CA LEU A 20 -71.60 -11.23 -20.44
C LEU A 20 -72.84 -10.32 -20.40
N ASP A 21 -72.76 -9.16 -21.08
CA ASP A 21 -73.89 -8.24 -21.26
C ASP A 21 -75.01 -8.93 -22.05
N GLY A 22 -74.68 -9.67 -23.12
CA GLY A 22 -75.65 -10.46 -23.89
C GLY A 22 -76.27 -11.61 -23.10
N LEU A 23 -75.52 -12.22 -22.17
CA LEU A 23 -76.05 -13.23 -21.24
C LEU A 23 -76.99 -12.60 -20.20
N ASN A 24 -76.62 -11.46 -19.62
CA ASN A 24 -77.48 -10.73 -18.69
C ASN A 24 -78.75 -10.23 -19.37
N GLN A 25 -78.64 -9.74 -20.60
CA GLN A 25 -79.78 -9.36 -21.41
C GLN A 25 -80.68 -10.56 -21.72
N ALA A 26 -80.11 -11.74 -22.05
CA ALA A 26 -80.87 -12.96 -22.24
C ALA A 26 -81.60 -13.42 -20.96
N PHE A 27 -81.00 -13.31 -19.78
CA PHE A 27 -81.70 -13.63 -18.52
C PHE A 27 -82.80 -12.61 -18.18
N GLN A 28 -82.60 -11.34 -18.49
CA GLN A 28 -83.62 -10.29 -18.35
C GLN A 28 -84.78 -10.49 -19.35
N GLU A 29 -84.50 -10.91 -20.58
CA GLU A 29 -85.49 -11.25 -21.61
C GLU A 29 -86.28 -12.52 -21.25
N VAL A 30 -85.64 -13.55 -20.69
CA VAL A 30 -86.30 -14.78 -20.21
C VAL A 30 -87.17 -14.55 -18.96
N SER A 31 -86.85 -13.55 -18.13
CA SER A 31 -87.78 -13.07 -17.09
C SER A 31 -89.12 -12.59 -17.66
N SER A 32 -89.24 -12.41 -18.98
CA SER A 32 -90.45 -11.98 -19.68
C SER A 32 -91.11 -13.02 -20.61
N GLN A 33 -90.46 -14.18 -20.91
CA GLN A 33 -91.01 -15.27 -21.75
C GLN A 33 -90.42 -16.66 -21.42
N VAL A 34 -91.25 -17.72 -21.39
CA VAL A 34 -90.93 -19.01 -20.73
C VAL A 34 -90.38 -20.15 -21.64
N ASP A 35 -90.35 -20.08 -22.97
CA ASP A 35 -90.29 -21.33 -23.79
C ASP A 35 -89.05 -21.61 -24.68
N SER A 36 -87.82 -21.19 -24.32
CA SER A 36 -86.61 -21.57 -25.11
C SER A 36 -85.37 -22.02 -24.32
N LEU A 37 -85.58 -22.86 -23.30
CA LEU A 37 -84.56 -23.17 -22.29
C LEU A 37 -83.35 -24.01 -22.77
N PHE A 38 -83.52 -24.88 -23.77
CA PHE A 38 -82.47 -25.85 -24.13
C PHE A 38 -81.39 -25.28 -25.07
N ASN A 39 -81.77 -24.47 -26.06
CA ASN A 39 -80.81 -23.86 -27.00
C ASN A 39 -79.96 -22.77 -26.34
N GLN A 40 -80.51 -22.10 -25.31
CA GLN A 40 -79.81 -21.07 -24.53
C GLN A 40 -78.77 -21.68 -23.58
N PHE A 41 -79.03 -22.88 -23.03
CA PHE A 41 -78.08 -23.64 -22.21
C PHE A 41 -76.83 -24.11 -22.99
N VAL A 42 -77.01 -24.55 -24.24
CA VAL A 42 -75.89 -24.90 -25.14
C VAL A 42 -75.06 -23.66 -25.50
N LEU A 43 -75.72 -22.51 -25.69
CA LEU A 43 -75.04 -21.22 -25.88
C LEU A 43 -74.27 -20.77 -24.63
N LEU A 44 -74.83 -20.95 -23.42
CA LEU A 44 -74.22 -20.64 -22.13
C LEU A 44 -72.95 -21.46 -21.90
N SER A 45 -73.04 -22.78 -22.07
CA SER A 45 -71.92 -23.71 -21.89
C SER A 45 -70.81 -23.49 -22.93
N ALA A 46 -71.17 -23.26 -24.21
CA ALA A 46 -70.21 -22.91 -25.26
C ALA A 46 -69.54 -21.55 -25.02
N HIS A 47 -70.28 -20.58 -24.47
CA HIS A 47 -69.75 -19.29 -24.06
C HIS A 47 -68.77 -19.39 -22.91
N ASN A 48 -69.14 -20.11 -21.86
CA ASN A 48 -68.32 -20.34 -20.67
C ASN A 48 -66.99 -21.02 -21.01
N VAL A 49 -67.03 -22.01 -21.91
CA VAL A 49 -65.82 -22.67 -22.42
C VAL A 49 -64.96 -21.71 -23.25
N LYS A 50 -65.56 -20.80 -24.05
CA LYS A 50 -64.83 -19.75 -24.77
C LYS A 50 -64.19 -18.73 -23.83
N LEU A 51 -64.86 -18.38 -22.75
CA LEU A 51 -64.42 -17.42 -21.73
C LEU A 51 -63.26 -17.96 -20.91
N LEU A 52 -63.37 -19.18 -20.39
CA LEU A 52 -62.28 -19.88 -19.72
C LEU A 52 -61.08 -20.10 -20.66
N ARG A 53 -61.34 -20.37 -21.95
CA ARG A 53 -60.28 -20.48 -22.96
C ARG A 53 -59.59 -19.14 -23.23
N LYS A 54 -60.30 -18.01 -23.23
CA LYS A 54 -59.71 -16.66 -23.37
C LYS A 54 -58.94 -16.22 -22.14
N VAL A 55 -59.43 -16.52 -20.93
CA VAL A 55 -58.70 -16.31 -19.68
C VAL A 55 -57.45 -17.19 -19.65
N SER A 56 -57.55 -18.45 -20.08
CA SER A 56 -56.39 -19.35 -20.22
C SER A 56 -55.42 -18.90 -21.31
N SER A 57 -55.88 -18.34 -22.42
CA SER A 57 -55.03 -17.80 -23.50
C SER A 57 -54.43 -16.43 -23.15
N LYS A 58 -55.00 -15.72 -22.17
CA LYS A 58 -54.39 -14.58 -21.48
C LYS A 58 -53.61 -14.99 -20.21
N ALA A 59 -53.67 -16.26 -19.80
CA ALA A 59 -52.81 -16.84 -18.77
C ALA A 59 -51.54 -17.46 -19.36
N THR A 60 -51.47 -17.67 -20.68
CA THR A 60 -50.23 -17.94 -21.45
C THR A 60 -49.19 -16.81 -21.39
N PHE A 61 -49.40 -15.81 -20.54
CA PHE A 61 -48.40 -14.82 -20.15
C PHE A 61 -47.42 -15.35 -19.09
N LEU A 62 -47.72 -16.47 -18.43
CA LEU A 62 -46.83 -17.09 -17.43
C LEU A 62 -45.43 -17.39 -18.03
N PRO A 63 -45.29 -17.97 -19.24
CA PRO A 63 -43.99 -18.17 -19.89
C PRO A 63 -43.36 -16.89 -20.45
N CYS A 64 -44.17 -15.90 -20.86
CA CYS A 64 -43.65 -14.59 -21.30
C CYS A 64 -43.01 -13.80 -20.14
N ILE A 65 -43.44 -14.08 -18.90
CA ILE A 65 -42.87 -13.55 -17.65
C ILE A 65 -41.62 -14.35 -17.20
N GLU A 66 -41.40 -15.57 -17.70
CA GLU A 66 -40.11 -16.28 -17.51
C GLU A 66 -39.03 -15.75 -18.46
N ALA A 67 -39.42 -15.24 -19.63
CA ALA A 67 -38.53 -14.56 -20.58
C ALA A 67 -38.09 -13.14 -20.11
N TRP A 68 -38.62 -12.68 -18.98
CA TRP A 68 -38.49 -11.33 -18.40
C TRP A 68 -37.06 -10.96 -17.98
N GLY A 69 -36.20 -11.95 -17.68
CA GLY A 69 -34.82 -11.70 -17.26
C GLY A 69 -33.82 -11.36 -18.37
N ARG A 70 -34.26 -11.02 -19.60
CA ARG A 70 -33.35 -10.93 -20.76
C ARG A 70 -33.38 -9.66 -21.61
N ARG A 71 -34.22 -8.62 -21.35
CA ARG A 71 -34.23 -7.42 -22.21
C ARG A 71 -34.35 -6.09 -21.46
N ARG A 72 -33.39 -5.23 -21.78
CA ARG A 72 -33.12 -3.87 -21.31
C ARG A 72 -34.32 -2.92 -21.45
N THR A 73 -34.50 -2.11 -20.40
CA THR A 73 -34.96 -0.70 -20.34
C THR A 73 -35.89 -0.24 -21.47
N GLY A 74 -37.17 -0.08 -21.14
CA GLY A 74 -38.17 0.58 -22.00
C GLY A 74 -39.59 0.00 -21.90
N LEU A 75 -39.75 -1.15 -21.25
CA LEU A 75 -41.01 -1.92 -21.20
C LEU A 75 -41.65 -2.01 -19.80
N ASP A 76 -41.06 -1.37 -18.78
CA ASP A 76 -41.50 -1.50 -17.38
C ASP A 76 -42.93 -0.98 -17.15
N VAL A 77 -43.31 0.06 -17.89
CA VAL A 77 -44.66 0.62 -17.84
C VAL A 77 -45.65 -0.30 -18.55
N PHE A 78 -45.30 -0.79 -19.74
CA PHE A 78 -46.19 -1.58 -20.59
C PHE A 78 -46.52 -2.96 -20.01
N LEU A 79 -45.57 -3.57 -19.30
CA LEU A 79 -45.72 -4.89 -18.66
C LEU A 79 -46.45 -4.83 -17.31
N PHE A 80 -46.50 -3.67 -16.66
CA PHE A 80 -47.26 -3.46 -15.43
C PHE A 80 -48.74 -3.18 -15.69
N TYR A 81 -49.04 -2.51 -16.81
CA TYR A 81 -50.42 -2.28 -17.25
C TYR A 81 -51.17 -3.58 -17.53
N GLN A 82 -50.49 -4.65 -17.98
CA GLN A 82 -51.15 -5.90 -18.37
C GLN A 82 -51.74 -6.70 -17.19
N PRO A 83 -51.01 -7.01 -16.10
CA PRO A 83 -51.56 -7.69 -14.93
C PRO A 83 -52.61 -6.85 -14.20
N GLN A 84 -52.47 -5.52 -14.16
CA GLN A 84 -53.47 -4.64 -13.54
C GLN A 84 -54.75 -4.54 -14.36
N ALA A 85 -54.62 -4.45 -15.69
CA ALA A 85 -55.77 -4.55 -16.58
C ALA A 85 -56.44 -5.92 -16.44
N LEU A 86 -55.67 -7.00 -16.29
CA LEU A 86 -56.21 -8.35 -16.09
C LEU A 86 -56.92 -8.49 -14.73
N ALA A 87 -56.36 -7.95 -13.64
CA ALA A 87 -57.00 -7.93 -12.33
C ALA A 87 -58.34 -7.17 -12.38
N LYS A 88 -58.35 -6.01 -13.06
CA LYS A 88 -59.57 -5.24 -13.30
C LYS A 88 -60.60 -6.03 -14.13
N ASP A 89 -60.18 -6.62 -15.24
CA ASP A 89 -61.04 -7.43 -16.13
C ASP A 89 -61.65 -8.65 -15.38
N ILE A 90 -60.89 -9.31 -14.49
CA ILE A 90 -61.38 -10.44 -13.67
C ILE A 90 -62.38 -9.99 -12.61
N LYS A 91 -62.15 -8.83 -12.00
CA LYS A 91 -63.06 -8.26 -11.01
C LYS A 91 -64.40 -7.89 -11.65
N GLU A 92 -64.38 -7.15 -12.76
CA GLU A 92 -65.59 -6.81 -13.54
C GLU A 92 -66.36 -8.06 -13.96
N MET A 93 -65.66 -9.10 -14.41
CA MET A 93 -66.26 -10.38 -14.79
C MET A 93 -66.84 -11.16 -13.60
N SER A 94 -66.23 -11.07 -12.42
CA SER A 94 -66.75 -11.70 -11.19
C SER A 94 -68.03 -11.01 -10.73
N GLU A 95 -68.08 -9.68 -10.79
CA GLU A 95 -69.27 -8.87 -10.50
C GLU A 95 -70.40 -9.18 -11.48
N GLU A 96 -70.10 -9.33 -12.77
CA GLU A 96 -71.09 -9.66 -13.80
C GLU A 96 -71.60 -11.10 -13.69
N MET A 97 -70.74 -12.04 -13.29
CA MET A 97 -71.13 -13.44 -13.06
C MET A 97 -72.00 -13.60 -11.81
N ASP A 98 -71.74 -12.82 -10.75
CA ASP A 98 -72.56 -12.81 -9.55
C ASP A 98 -73.98 -12.27 -9.84
N LYS A 99 -74.09 -11.21 -10.66
CA LYS A 99 -75.39 -10.72 -11.17
C LYS A 99 -76.13 -11.80 -11.95
N ASN A 100 -75.45 -12.51 -12.86
CA ASN A 100 -76.04 -13.60 -13.64
C ASN A 100 -76.55 -14.73 -12.74
N LYS A 101 -75.78 -15.11 -11.71
CA LYS A 101 -76.19 -16.11 -10.72
C LYS A 101 -77.45 -15.68 -9.96
N ASN A 102 -77.52 -14.42 -9.54
CA ASN A 102 -78.68 -13.86 -8.83
C ASN A 102 -79.93 -13.76 -9.74
N LEU A 103 -79.77 -13.36 -11.00
CA LEU A 103 -80.84 -13.35 -12.00
C LEU A 103 -81.36 -14.76 -12.29
N PHE A 104 -80.45 -15.74 -12.45
CA PHE A 104 -80.83 -17.15 -12.60
C PHE A 104 -81.66 -17.66 -11.42
N ALA A 105 -81.25 -17.34 -10.18
CA ALA A 105 -81.99 -17.73 -8.98
C ALA A 105 -83.41 -17.13 -8.90
N GLN A 106 -83.62 -15.93 -9.48
CA GLN A 106 -84.92 -15.23 -9.49
C GLN A 106 -85.84 -15.69 -10.64
N THR A 107 -85.28 -16.05 -11.79
CA THR A 107 -86.05 -16.35 -13.01
C THR A 107 -86.58 -17.79 -13.06
N PHE A 108 -85.97 -18.73 -12.31
CA PHE A 108 -86.29 -20.16 -12.39
C PHE A 108 -86.96 -20.70 -11.10
N PRO A 109 -88.13 -21.35 -11.17
CA PRO A 109 -88.84 -21.90 -10.01
C PRO A 109 -88.08 -23.07 -9.35
N GLU A 110 -88.29 -23.29 -8.05
CA GLU A 110 -87.53 -24.26 -7.22
C GLU A 110 -87.55 -25.72 -7.74
N ASN A 111 -88.54 -26.10 -8.56
CA ASN A 111 -88.77 -27.48 -9.04
C ASN A 111 -88.39 -27.73 -10.53
N GLY A 112 -87.52 -26.90 -11.12
CA GLY A 112 -87.11 -27.05 -12.53
C GLY A 112 -86.02 -28.11 -12.77
N ASP A 113 -86.20 -28.97 -13.80
CA ASP A 113 -85.20 -29.95 -14.25
C ASP A 113 -83.87 -29.26 -14.61
N ASN A 114 -82.74 -29.76 -14.06
CA ASN A 114 -81.36 -29.26 -14.21
C ASN A 114 -81.00 -27.93 -13.49
N ARG A 115 -81.88 -27.38 -12.65
CA ARG A 115 -81.62 -26.14 -11.88
C ARG A 115 -80.39 -26.27 -10.97
N ASP A 116 -80.30 -27.38 -10.26
CA ASP A 116 -79.19 -27.78 -9.40
C ASP A 116 -77.85 -27.80 -10.15
N VAL A 117 -77.81 -28.43 -11.33
CA VAL A 117 -76.58 -28.53 -12.14
C VAL A 117 -76.12 -27.15 -12.64
N ILE A 118 -77.05 -26.27 -13.02
CA ILE A 118 -76.73 -24.92 -13.49
C ILE A 118 -76.27 -24.03 -12.33
N GLU A 119 -76.96 -24.09 -11.19
CA GLU A 119 -76.60 -23.34 -9.99
C GLU A 119 -75.23 -23.76 -9.45
N ASP A 120 -74.94 -25.07 -9.41
CA ASP A 120 -73.63 -25.62 -9.06
C ASP A 120 -72.56 -25.19 -10.07
N THR A 121 -72.88 -25.17 -11.36
CA THR A 121 -71.93 -24.72 -12.41
C THR A 121 -71.60 -23.25 -12.27
N LEU A 122 -72.61 -22.38 -12.07
CA LEU A 122 -72.42 -20.95 -11.84
C LEU A 122 -71.66 -20.68 -10.53
N GLY A 123 -71.99 -21.41 -9.47
CA GLY A 123 -71.27 -21.38 -8.19
C GLY A 123 -69.82 -21.81 -8.31
N CYS A 124 -69.53 -22.90 -9.03
CA CYS A 124 -68.17 -23.37 -9.31
C CYS A 124 -67.37 -22.35 -10.14
N LEU A 125 -67.99 -21.73 -11.15
CA LEU A 125 -67.33 -20.71 -11.97
C LEU A 125 -67.02 -19.44 -11.17
N LEU A 126 -67.97 -18.97 -10.35
CA LEU A 126 -67.74 -17.84 -9.44
C LEU A 126 -66.61 -18.15 -8.44
N GLY A 127 -66.59 -19.37 -7.89
CA GLY A 127 -65.51 -19.86 -7.02
C GLY A 127 -64.14 -19.82 -7.71
N ARG A 128 -64.06 -20.30 -8.96
CA ARG A 128 -62.82 -20.25 -9.76
C ARG A 128 -62.38 -18.84 -10.11
N LEU A 129 -63.32 -17.93 -10.40
CA LEU A 129 -63.04 -16.52 -10.66
C LEU A 129 -62.51 -15.82 -9.40
N SER A 130 -63.08 -16.09 -8.22
CA SER A 130 -62.59 -15.53 -6.95
C SER A 130 -61.17 -16.00 -6.59
N LEU A 131 -60.86 -17.27 -6.86
CA LEU A 131 -59.51 -17.82 -6.68
C LEU A 131 -58.54 -17.16 -7.65
N LEU A 132 -58.94 -16.98 -8.91
CA LEU A 132 -58.13 -16.32 -9.92
C LEU A 132 -57.89 -14.84 -9.57
N ASP A 133 -58.91 -14.12 -9.11
CA ASP A 133 -58.78 -12.74 -8.63
C ASP A 133 -57.76 -12.65 -7.49
N THR A 134 -57.86 -13.54 -6.50
CA THR A 134 -56.91 -13.59 -5.37
C THR A 134 -55.48 -13.85 -5.83
N VAL A 135 -55.26 -14.84 -6.70
CA VAL A 135 -53.93 -15.21 -7.20
C VAL A 135 -53.33 -14.10 -8.07
N VAL A 136 -54.13 -13.48 -8.95
CA VAL A 136 -53.68 -12.38 -9.82
C VAL A 136 -53.35 -11.13 -9.00
N ASN A 137 -54.17 -10.78 -8.02
CA ASN A 137 -53.89 -9.66 -7.11
C ASN A 137 -52.63 -9.91 -6.27
N GLN A 138 -52.46 -11.12 -5.72
CA GLN A 138 -51.25 -11.49 -4.99
C GLN A 138 -50.00 -11.38 -5.88
N ARG A 139 -50.07 -11.88 -7.11
CA ARG A 139 -48.96 -11.80 -8.08
C ARG A 139 -48.66 -10.35 -8.48
N CYS A 140 -49.68 -9.52 -8.66
CA CYS A 140 -49.53 -8.09 -8.95
C CYS A 140 -48.83 -7.36 -7.80
N HIS A 141 -49.21 -7.65 -6.55
CA HIS A 141 -48.54 -7.09 -5.38
C HIS A 141 -47.07 -7.52 -5.29
N GLN A 142 -46.78 -8.82 -5.46
CA GLN A 142 -45.39 -9.32 -5.49
C GLN A 142 -44.56 -8.67 -6.60
N MET A 143 -45.13 -8.51 -7.79
CA MET A 143 -44.43 -7.86 -8.91
C MET A 143 -44.15 -6.37 -8.61
N LYS A 144 -45.12 -5.67 -8.02
CA LYS A 144 -44.96 -4.27 -7.61
C LYS A 144 -43.85 -4.12 -6.56
N GLU A 145 -43.83 -5.01 -5.55
CA GLU A 145 -42.80 -5.01 -4.52
C GLU A 145 -41.42 -5.31 -5.10
N ARG A 146 -41.31 -6.32 -5.97
CA ARG A 146 -40.06 -6.65 -6.66
C ARG A 146 -39.56 -5.50 -7.52
N LEU A 147 -40.43 -4.85 -8.28
CA LEU A 147 -40.07 -3.68 -9.08
C LEU A 147 -39.57 -2.53 -8.20
N GLN A 148 -40.24 -2.27 -7.08
CA GLN A 148 -39.78 -1.25 -6.13
C GLN A 148 -38.40 -1.57 -5.57
N GLN A 149 -38.13 -2.84 -5.23
CA GLN A 149 -36.81 -3.28 -4.76
C GLN A 149 -35.72 -3.10 -5.83
N ILE A 150 -36.02 -3.39 -7.10
CA ILE A 150 -35.11 -3.17 -8.24
C ILE A 150 -34.82 -1.68 -8.44
N LEU A 151 -35.85 -0.84 -8.40
CA LEU A 151 -35.71 0.62 -8.53
C LEU A 151 -34.88 1.20 -7.38
N ASN A 152 -35.12 0.74 -6.15
CA ASN A 152 -34.34 1.15 -4.99
C ASN A 152 -32.87 0.73 -5.14
N PHE A 153 -32.61 -0.53 -5.56
CA PHE A 153 -31.25 -1.00 -5.84
C PHE A 153 -30.55 -0.12 -6.88
N GLN A 154 -31.22 0.21 -8.00
CA GLN A 154 -30.65 1.06 -9.03
C GLN A 154 -30.38 2.49 -8.55
N ASN A 155 -31.23 3.02 -7.66
CA ASN A 155 -31.02 4.33 -7.05
C ASN A 155 -29.82 4.30 -6.09
N ASP A 156 -29.78 3.34 -5.18
CA ASP A 156 -28.67 3.15 -4.23
C ASP A 156 -27.33 2.97 -4.96
N LEU A 157 -27.32 2.20 -6.06
CA LEU A 157 -26.14 2.04 -6.92
C LEU A 157 -25.66 3.39 -7.47
N LYS A 158 -26.57 4.22 -7.99
CA LYS A 158 -26.23 5.56 -8.50
C LYS A 158 -25.71 6.49 -7.40
N VAL A 159 -26.36 6.49 -6.24
CA VAL A 159 -25.97 7.31 -5.08
C VAL A 159 -24.59 6.91 -4.58
N LEU A 160 -24.29 5.61 -4.50
CA LEU A 160 -22.96 5.12 -4.12
C LEU A 160 -21.90 5.50 -5.16
N PHE A 161 -22.21 5.44 -6.46
CA PHE A 161 -21.31 5.92 -7.50
C PHE A 161 -20.94 7.39 -7.34
N THR A 162 -21.94 8.26 -7.14
CA THR A 162 -21.71 9.69 -6.95
C THR A 162 -20.93 9.96 -5.65
N SER A 163 -21.32 9.31 -4.55
CA SER A 163 -20.67 9.49 -3.25
C SER A 163 -19.22 9.01 -3.25
N LEU A 164 -18.92 7.90 -3.95
CA LEU A 164 -17.56 7.40 -4.10
C LEU A 164 -16.72 8.31 -5.01
N ALA A 165 -17.29 8.85 -6.09
CA ALA A 165 -16.59 9.81 -6.96
C ALA A 165 -16.25 11.10 -6.20
N ASP A 166 -17.20 11.64 -5.42
CA ASP A 166 -16.99 12.83 -4.58
C ASP A 166 -15.95 12.55 -3.49
N SER A 167 -16.05 11.39 -2.82
CA SER A 167 -15.08 10.97 -1.80
C SER A 167 -13.68 10.78 -2.38
N LYS A 168 -13.56 10.18 -3.56
CA LYS A 168 -12.28 10.05 -4.30
C LYS A 168 -11.66 11.43 -4.52
N TYR A 169 -12.45 12.40 -5.00
CA TYR A 169 -11.96 13.76 -5.21
C TYR A 169 -11.49 14.43 -3.91
N ILE A 170 -12.32 14.42 -2.87
CA ILE A 170 -12.03 15.05 -1.57
C ILE A 170 -10.79 14.43 -0.92
N ILE A 171 -10.70 13.09 -0.91
CA ILE A 171 -9.58 12.36 -0.33
C ILE A 171 -8.29 12.68 -1.08
N LEU A 172 -8.28 12.57 -2.42
CA LEU A 172 -7.08 12.83 -3.21
C LEU A 172 -6.62 14.29 -3.07
N GLN A 173 -7.55 15.24 -3.05
CA GLN A 173 -7.23 16.65 -2.81
C GLN A 173 -6.63 16.86 -1.42
N LYS A 174 -7.22 16.27 -0.38
CA LYS A 174 -6.71 16.37 0.99
C LYS A 174 -5.31 15.78 1.12
N LEU A 175 -5.08 14.60 0.53
CA LEU A 175 -3.78 13.93 0.53
C LEU A 175 -2.71 14.72 -0.23
N ALA A 176 -3.10 15.41 -1.31
CA ALA A 176 -2.21 16.33 -2.03
C ALA A 176 -1.86 17.56 -1.17
N ASN A 177 -2.83 18.15 -0.49
CA ASN A 177 -2.62 19.34 0.34
C ASN A 177 -1.69 19.11 1.54
N VAL A 178 -1.71 17.90 2.12
CA VAL A 178 -0.82 17.55 3.24
C VAL A 178 0.54 17.03 2.80
N PHE A 179 0.81 16.93 1.49
CA PHE A 179 2.02 16.30 0.96
C PHE A 179 3.33 16.92 1.50
N GLU A 180 3.34 18.24 1.73
CA GLU A 180 4.49 19.00 2.25
C GLU A 180 4.53 19.10 3.79
N GLN A 181 3.50 18.61 4.47
CA GLN A 181 3.40 18.67 5.93
C GLN A 181 4.24 17.58 6.60
N PRO A 182 4.54 17.68 7.91
CA PRO A 182 5.26 16.63 8.63
C PRO A 182 4.60 15.25 8.46
N VAL A 183 5.43 14.19 8.40
CA VAL A 183 4.99 12.80 8.17
C VAL A 183 3.85 12.36 9.10
N ALA A 184 3.87 12.84 10.36
CA ALA A 184 2.80 12.55 11.33
C ALA A 184 1.43 13.08 10.90
N GLU A 185 1.37 14.30 10.36
CA GLU A 185 0.13 14.91 9.87
C GLU A 185 -0.38 14.19 8.62
N GLN A 186 0.53 13.74 7.75
CA GLN A 186 0.19 12.96 6.56
C GLN A 186 -0.42 11.61 6.92
N ILE A 187 0.14 10.91 7.92
CA ILE A 187 -0.39 9.63 8.41
C ILE A 187 -1.79 9.82 8.99
N GLU A 188 -2.01 10.90 9.73
CA GLU A 188 -3.33 11.21 10.29
C GLU A 188 -4.34 11.51 9.18
N ALA A 189 -3.95 12.24 8.12
CA ALA A 189 -4.81 12.48 6.97
C ALA A 189 -5.19 11.18 6.23
N VAL A 190 -4.23 10.26 6.07
CA VAL A 190 -4.45 8.92 5.50
C VAL A 190 -5.41 8.12 6.39
N ARG A 191 -5.21 8.13 7.71
CA ARG A 191 -6.10 7.44 8.66
C ARG A 191 -7.53 7.96 8.57
N GLN A 192 -7.70 9.28 8.46
CA GLN A 192 -9.02 9.91 8.30
C GLN A 192 -9.66 9.55 6.95
N ALA A 193 -8.86 9.39 5.88
CA ALA A 193 -9.37 8.91 4.60
C ALA A 193 -9.85 7.45 4.67
N GLU A 194 -9.08 6.56 5.32
CA GLU A 194 -9.50 5.18 5.57
C GLU A 194 -10.78 5.11 6.40
N GLU A 195 -10.90 5.95 7.43
CA GLU A 195 -12.12 6.03 8.26
C GLU A 195 -13.33 6.51 7.46
N GLY A 196 -13.17 7.57 6.65
CA GLY A 196 -14.23 8.12 5.82
C GLY A 196 -14.76 7.16 4.75
N LEU A 197 -14.00 6.12 4.39
CA LEU A 197 -14.42 5.11 3.42
C LEU A 197 -15.23 3.95 4.02
N LYS A 198 -15.28 3.81 5.35
CA LYS A 198 -15.99 2.67 5.99
C LYS A 198 -17.50 2.67 5.74
N GLU A 199 -18.13 3.83 5.66
CA GLU A 199 -19.56 3.92 5.35
C GLU A 199 -19.84 3.48 3.90
N LEU A 200 -18.96 3.86 2.97
CA LEU A 200 -19.03 3.42 1.58
C LEU A 200 -18.78 1.91 1.46
N ASP A 201 -17.83 1.35 2.20
CA ASP A 201 -17.55 -0.09 2.27
C ASP A 201 -18.77 -0.89 2.72
N ALA A 202 -19.41 -0.45 3.81
CA ALA A 202 -20.63 -1.04 4.33
C ALA A 202 -21.78 -0.93 3.32
N GLY A 203 -21.91 0.23 2.67
CA GLY A 203 -22.90 0.48 1.62
C GLY A 203 -22.73 -0.43 0.40
N ILE A 204 -21.50 -0.58 -0.10
CA ILE A 204 -21.16 -1.47 -1.22
C ILE A 204 -21.43 -2.93 -0.85
N THR A 205 -21.04 -3.36 0.35
CA THR A 205 -21.27 -4.72 0.85
C THR A 205 -22.76 -5.04 0.97
N GLU A 206 -23.55 -4.13 1.54
CA GLU A 206 -25.01 -4.30 1.66
C GLU A 206 -25.71 -4.23 0.30
N LEU A 207 -25.24 -3.38 -0.62
CA LEU A 207 -25.76 -3.34 -1.98
C LEU A 207 -25.50 -4.67 -2.70
N LYS A 208 -24.29 -5.23 -2.59
CA LYS A 208 -23.94 -6.55 -3.14
C LYS A 208 -24.89 -7.63 -2.65
N ARG A 209 -25.07 -7.72 -1.33
CA ARG A 209 -25.96 -8.68 -0.67
C ARG A 209 -27.40 -8.56 -1.16
N ARG A 210 -27.89 -7.32 -1.35
CA ARG A 210 -29.23 -7.06 -1.92
C ARG A 210 -29.31 -7.45 -3.39
N GLY A 211 -28.27 -7.16 -4.18
CA GLY A 211 -28.19 -7.55 -5.59
C GLY A 211 -28.24 -9.06 -5.80
N ASP A 212 -27.51 -9.81 -4.98
CA ASP A 212 -27.49 -11.27 -4.99
C ASP A 212 -28.88 -11.85 -4.64
N LYS A 213 -29.53 -11.31 -3.61
CA LYS A 213 -30.88 -11.73 -3.20
C LYS A 213 -31.93 -11.46 -4.27
N LEU A 214 -31.83 -10.34 -4.99
CA LEU A 214 -32.77 -9.95 -6.04
C LEU A 214 -32.54 -10.69 -7.37
N GLN A 215 -31.37 -11.35 -7.52
CA GLN A 215 -30.90 -11.92 -8.78
C GLN A 215 -30.91 -10.86 -9.90
N MET A 216 -30.19 -9.77 -9.64
CA MET A 216 -30.12 -8.62 -10.56
C MET A 216 -29.58 -9.01 -11.94
N GLU A 217 -30.01 -8.28 -12.96
CA GLU A 217 -29.58 -8.51 -14.34
C GLU A 217 -28.07 -8.29 -14.52
N GLN A 218 -27.51 -8.98 -15.51
CA GLN A 218 -26.07 -8.93 -15.83
C GLN A 218 -25.55 -7.50 -16.04
N ALA A 219 -26.35 -6.59 -16.61
CA ALA A 219 -25.96 -5.20 -16.81
C ALA A 219 -25.78 -4.45 -15.48
N SER A 220 -26.69 -4.63 -14.51
CA SER A 220 -26.57 -4.03 -13.18
C SER A 220 -25.41 -4.64 -12.39
N LEU A 221 -25.15 -5.94 -12.56
CA LEU A 221 -23.98 -6.58 -11.96
C LEU A 221 -22.67 -6.02 -12.54
N GLN A 222 -22.62 -5.73 -13.85
CA GLN A 222 -21.46 -5.09 -14.46
C GLN A 222 -21.22 -3.67 -13.92
N ASP A 223 -22.28 -2.88 -13.73
CA ASP A 223 -22.15 -1.55 -13.14
C ASP A 223 -21.75 -1.64 -11.66
N PHE A 224 -22.25 -2.62 -10.91
CA PHE A 224 -21.76 -2.90 -9.55
C PHE A 224 -20.26 -3.26 -9.54
N SER A 225 -19.79 -4.09 -10.47
CA SER A 225 -18.36 -4.41 -10.59
C SER A 225 -17.52 -3.16 -10.81
N LYS A 226 -17.94 -2.24 -11.68
CA LYS A 226 -17.24 -0.96 -11.88
C LYS A 226 -17.18 -0.09 -10.61
N LEU A 227 -18.25 -0.10 -9.80
CA LEU A 227 -18.26 0.60 -8.52
C LEU A 227 -17.20 -0.01 -7.58
N GLN A 228 -17.15 -1.33 -7.52
CA GLN A 228 -16.19 -2.06 -6.71
C GLN A 228 -14.75 -1.79 -7.19
N ASP A 229 -14.50 -1.85 -8.50
CA ASP A 229 -13.18 -1.55 -9.08
C ASP A 229 -12.72 -0.12 -8.74
N MET A 230 -13.62 0.86 -8.78
CA MET A 230 -13.31 2.25 -8.42
C MET A 230 -12.98 2.41 -6.93
N TYR A 231 -13.66 1.66 -6.06
CA TYR A 231 -13.40 1.65 -4.63
C TYR A 231 -12.06 0.98 -4.32
N ASP A 232 -11.80 -0.18 -4.94
CA ASP A 232 -10.55 -0.93 -4.80
C ASP A 232 -9.35 -0.10 -5.29
N GLU A 233 -9.48 0.61 -6.41
CA GLU A 233 -8.45 1.54 -6.91
C GLU A 233 -8.12 2.66 -5.89
N LEU A 234 -9.15 3.25 -5.28
CA LEU A 234 -8.98 4.28 -4.26
C LEU A 234 -8.30 3.72 -3.01
N MET A 235 -8.75 2.56 -2.52
CA MET A 235 -8.15 1.87 -1.39
C MET A 235 -6.68 1.50 -1.65
N MET A 236 -6.35 1.05 -2.87
CA MET A 236 -4.98 0.76 -3.28
C MET A 236 -4.11 2.01 -3.30
N THR A 237 -4.65 3.15 -3.72
CA THR A 237 -3.94 4.45 -3.71
C THR A 237 -3.64 4.89 -2.28
N ILE A 238 -4.63 4.81 -1.39
CA ILE A 238 -4.47 5.15 0.04
C ILE A 238 -3.48 4.19 0.72
N GLY A 239 -3.61 2.89 0.47
CA GLY A 239 -2.73 1.86 1.01
C GLY A 239 -1.28 2.02 0.57
N SER A 240 -1.05 2.37 -0.70
CA SER A 240 0.28 2.68 -1.23
C SER A 240 0.87 3.94 -0.59
N ARG A 241 0.05 4.96 -0.35
CA ARG A 241 0.50 6.17 0.36
C ARG A 241 0.89 5.84 1.80
N LYS A 242 0.08 5.05 2.51
CA LYS A 242 0.32 4.60 3.88
C LYS A 242 1.62 3.81 4.00
N SER A 243 1.83 2.84 3.11
CA SER A 243 3.04 2.01 3.12
C SER A 243 4.30 2.85 2.86
N GLY A 244 4.25 3.79 1.92
CA GLY A 244 5.34 4.74 1.67
C GLY A 244 5.66 5.64 2.88
N LEU A 245 4.63 6.18 3.55
CA LEU A 245 4.83 6.98 4.77
C LEU A 245 5.45 6.14 5.92
N ASN A 246 5.02 4.89 6.08
CA ASN A 246 5.59 3.99 7.07
C ASN A 246 7.06 3.65 6.76
N GLN A 247 7.42 3.45 5.48
CA GLN A 247 8.82 3.29 5.08
C GLN A 247 9.65 4.53 5.40
N ASN A 248 9.11 5.72 5.16
CA ASN A 248 9.76 6.99 5.53
C ASN A 248 10.00 7.10 7.05
N LEU A 249 9.04 6.67 7.89
CA LEU A 249 9.23 6.63 9.35
C LEU A 249 10.34 5.68 9.76
N VAL A 250 10.40 4.49 9.17
CA VAL A 250 11.47 3.51 9.46
C VAL A 250 12.83 4.09 9.06
N LEU A 251 12.95 4.69 7.88
CA LEU A 251 14.18 5.34 7.43
C LEU A 251 14.57 6.51 8.34
N LYS A 252 13.61 7.33 8.77
CA LYS A 252 13.84 8.43 9.70
C LYS A 252 14.36 7.93 11.04
N SER A 253 13.76 6.89 11.60
CA SER A 253 14.22 6.28 12.85
C SER A 253 15.64 5.70 12.74
N GLN A 254 15.97 5.08 11.60
CA GLN A 254 17.33 4.60 11.34
C GLN A 254 18.33 5.75 11.26
N TYR A 255 17.97 6.84 10.58
CA TYR A 255 18.78 8.05 10.51
C TYR A 255 19.00 8.67 11.90
N GLU A 256 17.94 8.86 12.69
CA GLU A 256 18.01 9.47 14.02
C GLU A 256 18.92 8.66 14.95
N ARG A 257 18.85 7.32 14.88
CA ARG A 257 19.76 6.45 15.63
C ARG A 257 21.21 6.63 15.18
N ALA A 258 21.47 6.58 13.87
CA ALA A 258 22.82 6.77 13.35
C ALA A 258 23.41 8.15 13.71
N LEU A 259 22.56 9.18 13.72
CA LEU A 259 22.93 10.54 14.10
C LEU A 259 23.30 10.64 15.59
N GLN A 260 22.53 9.97 16.46
CA GLN A 260 22.86 9.89 17.89
C GLN A 260 24.14 9.10 18.13
N ASP A 261 24.30 7.94 17.48
CA ASP A 261 25.52 7.12 17.58
C ASP A 261 26.75 7.93 17.12
N LEU A 262 26.61 8.72 16.05
CA LEU A 262 27.69 9.60 15.59
C LEU A 262 27.99 10.71 16.59
N ALA A 263 26.97 11.30 17.24
CA ALA A 263 27.18 12.31 18.27
C ALA A 263 27.95 11.75 19.48
N ASP A 264 27.62 10.53 19.91
CA ASP A 264 28.27 9.86 21.04
C ASP A 264 29.73 9.49 20.69
N LEU A 265 29.96 8.96 19.48
CA LEU A 265 31.31 8.70 18.95
C LEU A 265 32.11 10.01 18.78
N LEU A 266 31.45 11.10 18.39
CA LEU A 266 32.10 12.39 18.23
C LEU A 266 32.54 12.96 19.58
N GLU A 267 31.72 12.83 20.61
CA GLU A 267 32.07 13.28 21.95
C GLU A 267 33.26 12.50 22.51
N THR A 268 33.21 11.16 22.44
CA THR A 268 34.35 10.30 22.80
C THR A 268 35.58 10.62 21.94
N GLY A 269 35.39 10.96 20.66
CA GLY A 269 36.45 11.37 19.75
C GLY A 269 37.10 12.69 20.16
N ARG A 270 36.30 13.67 20.60
CA ARG A 270 36.81 14.94 21.14
C ARG A 270 37.60 14.72 22.40
N GLU A 271 37.12 13.91 23.34
CA GLU A 271 37.86 13.60 24.57
C GLU A 271 39.23 12.98 24.25
N LYS A 272 39.27 12.04 23.30
CA LYS A 272 40.53 11.44 22.83
C LYS A 272 41.47 12.45 22.15
N MET A 273 40.92 13.45 21.47
CA MET A 273 41.70 14.50 20.80
C MET A 273 42.10 15.66 21.71
N ALA A 274 41.28 15.98 22.71
CA ALA A 274 41.50 17.04 23.70
C ALA A 274 42.38 16.55 24.84
N GLY A 275 42.56 15.24 24.98
CA GLY A 275 43.62 14.63 25.77
C GLY A 275 44.97 15.08 25.26
N ASP A 276 45.41 16.25 25.73
CA ASP A 276 46.74 16.84 25.56
C ASP A 276 47.79 16.06 26.38
N GLN A 277 47.62 14.75 26.42
CA GLN A 277 48.48 13.83 27.13
C GLN A 277 49.74 13.70 26.31
N LYS A 278 50.77 14.40 26.79
CA LYS A 278 52.17 13.96 26.73
C LYS A 278 52.19 12.45 26.53
N ILE A 279 52.70 12.00 25.39
CA ILE A 279 52.60 10.58 25.02
C ILE A 279 53.39 9.80 26.07
N THR A 280 52.71 9.20 27.05
CA THR A 280 53.35 8.41 28.10
C THR A 280 53.58 7.01 27.58
N VAL A 281 54.56 6.88 26.69
CA VAL A 281 54.99 5.59 26.13
C VAL A 281 56.41 5.31 26.55
N SER A 282 56.64 4.07 26.94
CA SER A 282 57.92 3.52 27.39
C SER A 282 58.57 2.63 26.33
N SER A 283 57.84 2.20 25.30
CA SER A 283 58.37 1.30 24.27
C SER A 283 57.81 1.57 22.86
N LYS A 284 58.49 1.00 21.87
CA LYS A 284 58.07 0.99 20.46
C LYS A 284 56.71 0.30 20.28
N GLU A 285 56.50 -0.81 20.98
CA GLU A 285 55.28 -1.61 20.92
C GLU A 285 54.09 -0.81 21.46
N GLU A 286 54.29 -0.01 22.51
CA GLU A 286 53.24 0.86 23.05
C GLU A 286 52.82 1.94 22.05
N ILE A 287 53.77 2.57 21.34
CA ILE A 287 53.45 3.50 20.24
C ILE A 287 52.69 2.80 19.11
N GLN A 288 53.11 1.60 18.72
CA GLN A 288 52.45 0.84 17.66
C GLN A 288 51.00 0.49 18.04
N GLN A 289 50.76 0.07 19.28
CA GLN A 289 49.42 -0.20 19.80
C GLN A 289 48.58 1.07 19.88
N LEU A 290 49.15 2.18 20.33
CA LEU A 290 48.48 3.48 20.40
C LEU A 290 48.04 3.94 19.00
N LEU A 291 48.94 3.89 18.02
CA LEU A 291 48.65 4.22 16.62
C LEU A 291 47.55 3.32 16.04
N HIS A 292 47.61 2.02 16.31
CA HIS A 292 46.60 1.08 15.84
C HIS A 292 45.21 1.40 16.41
N LYS A 293 45.09 1.56 17.73
CA LYS A 293 43.83 1.93 18.40
C LYS A 293 43.29 3.28 17.95
N HIS A 294 44.19 4.25 17.71
CA HIS A 294 43.84 5.56 17.17
C HIS A 294 43.21 5.43 15.78
N LYS A 295 43.89 4.75 14.86
CA LYS A 295 43.38 4.52 13.50
C LYS A 295 42.06 3.76 13.49
N GLU A 296 41.97 2.66 14.24
CA GLU A 296 40.77 1.84 14.33
C GLU A 296 39.56 2.68 14.76
N TYR A 297 39.72 3.48 15.82
CA TYR A 297 38.66 4.32 16.33
C TYR A 297 38.20 5.38 15.32
N PHE A 298 39.13 6.15 14.75
CA PHE A 298 38.78 7.25 13.86
C PHE A 298 38.33 6.79 12.46
N GLN A 299 38.79 5.63 11.99
CA GLN A 299 38.22 4.98 10.81
C GLN A 299 36.77 4.52 11.07
N GLY A 300 36.48 4.04 12.28
CA GLY A 300 35.11 3.75 12.72
C GLY A 300 34.22 5.00 12.72
N LEU A 301 34.71 6.11 13.30
CA LEU A 301 34.01 7.40 13.29
C LEU A 301 33.71 7.89 11.86
N GLU A 302 34.70 7.83 10.96
CA GLU A 302 34.54 8.22 9.56
C GLU A 302 33.49 7.34 8.84
N SER A 303 33.54 6.03 9.08
CA SER A 303 32.57 5.09 8.52
C SER A 303 31.14 5.40 9.00
N HIS A 304 30.96 5.73 10.29
CA HIS A 304 29.68 6.17 10.84
C HIS A 304 29.21 7.52 10.29
N MET A 305 30.13 8.46 10.06
CA MET A 305 29.80 9.73 9.39
C MET A 305 29.24 9.50 7.99
N ILE A 306 29.88 8.62 7.20
CA ILE A 306 29.42 8.26 5.85
C ILE A 306 28.05 7.57 5.89
N LEU A 307 27.84 6.63 6.82
CA LEU A 307 26.54 5.96 7.00
C LEU A 307 25.44 6.98 7.31
N THR A 308 25.69 7.90 8.24
CA THR A 308 24.74 8.93 8.67
C THR A 308 24.39 9.87 7.51
N GLU A 309 25.38 10.34 6.76
CA GLU A 309 25.18 11.15 5.55
C GLU A 309 24.39 10.39 4.47
N THR A 310 24.66 9.09 4.31
CA THR A 310 23.93 8.25 3.34
C THR A 310 22.46 8.09 3.71
N LEU A 311 22.16 7.91 5.01
CA LEU A 311 20.78 7.87 5.51
C LEU A 311 20.11 9.24 5.38
N PHE A 312 20.83 10.33 5.68
CA PHE A 312 20.30 11.68 5.54
C PHE A 312 19.85 11.99 4.10
N ARG A 313 20.65 11.61 3.09
CA ARG A 313 20.29 11.76 1.68
C ARG A 313 18.99 11.07 1.28
N LYS A 314 18.63 9.97 1.95
CA LYS A 314 17.37 9.26 1.71
C LYS A 314 16.18 9.98 2.32
N ILE A 315 16.39 10.77 3.37
CA ILE A 315 15.32 11.45 4.11
C ILE A 315 15.21 12.95 3.83
N ILE A 316 16.20 13.56 3.16
CA ILE A 316 16.30 15.01 2.96
C ILE A 316 15.05 15.64 2.32
N SER A 317 14.33 14.90 1.48
CA SER A 317 13.09 15.37 0.84
C SER A 317 11.93 15.58 1.81
N PHE A 318 12.00 15.03 3.02
CA PHE A 318 10.98 15.15 4.07
C PHE A 318 11.56 15.50 5.45
N ALA A 319 12.83 15.91 5.51
CA ALA A 319 13.47 16.40 6.72
C ALA A 319 13.11 17.86 6.98
N VAL A 320 12.87 18.22 8.25
CA VAL A 320 12.54 19.60 8.63
C VAL A 320 13.82 20.44 8.69
N LEU A 321 13.73 21.76 8.43
CA LEU A 321 14.88 22.68 8.40
C LEU A 321 15.81 22.55 9.61
N LYS A 322 15.24 22.44 10.82
CA LYS A 322 16.01 22.29 12.06
C LYS A 322 16.84 21.00 12.09
N GLU A 323 16.29 19.90 11.56
CA GLU A 323 16.98 18.61 11.47
C GLU A 323 18.15 18.72 10.48
N THR A 324 17.93 19.37 9.33
CA THR A 324 18.97 19.64 8.33
C THR A 324 20.10 20.51 8.87
N GLN A 325 19.78 21.52 9.68
CA GLN A 325 20.78 22.37 10.33
C GLN A 325 21.62 21.56 11.32
N PHE A 326 20.97 20.83 12.24
CA PHE A 326 21.65 20.00 13.22
C PHE A 326 22.55 18.93 12.55
N HIS A 327 22.06 18.28 11.49
CA HIS A 327 22.86 17.36 10.67
C HIS A 327 24.14 18.04 10.16
N THR A 328 23.98 19.20 9.52
CA THR A 328 25.11 19.93 8.91
C THR A 328 26.14 20.33 9.96
N GLU A 329 25.69 20.84 11.10
CA GLU A 329 26.58 21.19 12.21
C GLU A 329 27.36 19.99 12.73
N LEU A 330 26.68 18.84 12.93
CA LEU A 330 27.33 17.62 13.40
C LEU A 330 28.35 17.09 12.38
N MET A 331 28.04 17.12 11.07
CA MET A 331 28.98 16.72 10.01
C MET A 331 30.23 17.61 9.98
N VAL A 332 30.06 18.93 10.16
CA VAL A 332 31.19 19.88 10.22
C VAL A 332 32.08 19.57 11.43
N GLN A 333 31.46 19.33 12.59
CA GLN A 333 32.20 19.00 13.81
C GLN A 333 32.94 17.66 13.69
N ALA A 334 32.29 16.63 13.12
CA ALA A 334 32.91 15.34 12.84
C ALA A 334 34.10 15.47 11.87
N SER A 335 33.95 16.24 10.79
CA SER A 335 35.05 16.53 9.86
C SER A 335 36.23 17.24 10.53
N ALA A 336 35.96 18.19 11.43
CA ALA A 336 37.01 18.89 12.17
C ALA A 336 37.81 17.93 13.08
N VAL A 337 37.11 17.07 13.82
CA VAL A 337 37.73 16.05 14.67
C VAL A 337 38.53 15.05 13.85
N LEU A 338 37.99 14.55 12.73
CA LEU A 338 38.69 13.63 11.83
C LEU A 338 39.97 14.26 11.24
N LYS A 339 39.93 15.54 10.87
CA LYS A 339 41.14 16.26 10.42
C LYS A 339 42.22 16.35 11.50
N GLY A 340 41.82 16.66 12.74
CA GLY A 340 42.72 16.67 13.89
C GLY A 340 43.30 15.28 14.17
N ALA A 341 42.44 14.26 14.16
CA ALA A 341 42.83 12.87 14.36
C ALA A 341 43.78 12.38 13.27
N HIS A 342 43.57 12.76 12.01
CA HIS A 342 44.48 12.42 10.93
C HIS A 342 45.87 13.00 11.17
N LYS A 343 45.97 14.29 11.53
CA LYS A 343 47.25 14.93 11.87
C LYS A 343 47.95 14.19 13.02
N ARG A 344 47.22 13.86 14.07
CA ARG A 344 47.74 13.09 15.21
C ARG A 344 48.22 11.68 14.81
N GLY A 345 47.50 11.02 13.92
CA GLY A 345 47.90 9.71 13.38
C GLY A 345 49.24 9.78 12.65
N VAL A 346 49.45 10.83 11.83
CA VAL A 346 50.72 11.07 11.13
C VAL A 346 51.87 11.33 12.11
N GLU A 347 51.63 12.09 13.19
CA GLU A 347 52.63 12.30 14.25
C GLU A 347 53.05 10.98 14.92
N LEU A 348 52.10 10.12 15.24
CA LEU A 348 52.36 8.79 15.84
C LEU A 348 53.11 7.86 14.88
N GLU A 349 52.79 7.89 13.59
CA GLU A 349 53.55 7.17 12.55
C GLU A 349 55.00 7.64 12.49
N TYR A 350 55.22 8.96 12.49
CA TYR A 350 56.56 9.52 12.47
C TYR A 350 57.39 9.13 13.70
N ILE A 351 56.78 9.12 14.89
CA ILE A 351 57.45 8.66 16.11
C ILE A 351 57.80 7.17 16.00
N LEU A 352 56.88 6.33 15.53
CA LEU A 352 57.11 4.89 15.36
C LEU A 352 58.24 4.61 14.37
N GLU A 353 58.25 5.33 13.25
CA GLU A 353 59.29 5.22 12.22
C GLU A 353 60.65 5.64 12.79
N THR A 354 60.72 6.80 13.46
CA THR A 354 61.96 7.31 14.06
C THR A 354 62.49 6.35 15.13
N TRP A 355 61.62 5.82 15.99
CA TRP A 355 61.99 4.82 16.99
C TRP A 355 62.52 3.54 16.34
N SER A 356 61.89 3.07 15.26
CA SER A 356 62.32 1.87 14.54
C SER A 356 63.74 2.01 14.00
N HIS A 357 64.04 3.12 13.33
CA HIS A 357 65.39 3.40 12.84
C HIS A 357 66.42 3.51 13.96
N LEU A 358 66.05 4.18 15.08
CA LEU A 358 66.92 4.30 16.24
C LEU A 358 67.26 2.93 16.85
N ASP A 359 66.26 2.05 16.96
CA ASP A 359 66.47 0.71 17.50
C ASP A 359 67.35 -0.15 16.58
N GLU A 360 67.15 -0.07 15.26
CA GLU A 360 68.00 -0.73 14.26
C GLU A 360 69.46 -0.27 14.34
N ASP A 361 69.67 1.04 14.40
CA ASP A 361 71.01 1.65 14.50
C ASP A 361 71.70 1.30 15.83
N ARG A 362 70.96 1.33 16.94
CA ARG A 362 71.44 0.91 18.26
C ARG A 362 71.85 -0.56 18.25
N GLN A 363 71.02 -1.44 17.67
CA GLN A 363 71.33 -2.86 17.55
C GLN A 363 72.57 -3.08 16.65
N ALA A 364 72.71 -2.34 15.55
CA ALA A 364 73.89 -2.42 14.69
C ALA A 364 75.17 -2.04 15.46
N LEU A 365 75.15 -0.97 16.25
CA LEU A 365 76.26 -0.58 17.12
C LEU A 365 76.55 -1.64 18.20
N SER A 366 75.52 -2.23 18.82
CA SER A 366 75.68 -3.31 19.80
C SER A 366 76.41 -4.51 19.20
N ARG A 367 76.03 -4.93 17.98
CA ARG A 367 76.71 -6.03 17.26
C ARG A 367 78.17 -5.72 16.98
N GLN A 368 78.50 -4.47 16.61
CA GLN A 368 79.89 -4.07 16.39
C GLN A 368 80.69 -4.09 17.71
N LEU A 369 80.10 -3.64 18.81
CA LEU A 369 80.72 -3.73 20.13
C LEU A 369 80.94 -5.18 20.56
N GLU A 370 79.97 -6.07 20.33
CA GLU A 370 80.12 -7.51 20.60
C GLU A 370 81.26 -8.12 19.78
N VAL A 371 81.44 -7.74 18.51
CA VAL A 371 82.59 -8.20 17.69
C VAL A 371 83.91 -7.74 18.29
N VAL A 372 83.99 -6.48 18.72
CA VAL A 372 85.20 -5.94 19.38
C VAL A 372 85.46 -6.66 20.69
N GLU A 373 84.47 -6.82 21.55
CA GLU A 373 84.57 -7.49 22.86
C GLU A 373 85.03 -8.96 22.71
N ASN A 374 84.42 -9.70 21.78
CA ASN A 374 84.79 -11.10 21.51
C ASN A 374 86.19 -11.25 20.88
N SER A 375 86.73 -10.19 20.30
CA SER A 375 88.09 -10.18 19.72
C SER A 375 89.18 -9.87 20.76
N ILE A 376 88.82 -9.48 21.99
CA ILE A 376 89.79 -9.20 23.06
C ILE A 376 90.29 -10.54 23.63
N PRO A 377 91.62 -10.79 23.64
CA PRO A 377 92.16 -12.02 24.22
C PRO A 377 91.80 -12.15 25.72
N SER A 378 91.17 -13.27 26.11
CA SER A 378 90.69 -13.52 27.47
C SER A 378 91.76 -14.03 28.44
N VAL A 379 92.88 -14.55 27.93
CA VAL A 379 94.00 -15.04 28.73
C VAL A 379 95.01 -13.90 28.98
N GLY A 380 95.40 -13.74 30.25
CA GLY A 380 96.37 -12.75 30.69
C GLY A 380 97.79 -13.01 30.17
N LEU A 381 98.66 -12.01 30.32
CA LEU A 381 100.06 -12.06 29.88
C LEU A 381 100.88 -12.97 30.81
N VAL A 382 101.00 -14.25 30.47
CA VAL A 382 101.91 -15.19 31.14
C VAL A 382 102.81 -15.81 30.08
N GLU A 383 104.11 -15.50 30.16
CA GLU A 383 105.18 -16.00 29.27
C GLU A 383 104.89 -15.87 27.75
N GLU A 384 104.47 -14.69 27.30
CA GLU A 384 104.36 -14.41 25.85
C GLU A 384 105.72 -14.01 25.25
N SER A 385 106.07 -14.56 24.08
CA SER A 385 107.26 -14.17 23.31
C SER A 385 107.11 -12.77 22.72
N GLU A 386 108.22 -12.14 22.32
CA GLU A 386 108.23 -10.83 21.66
C GLU A 386 107.32 -10.80 20.42
N ASP A 387 107.33 -11.86 19.62
CA ASP A 387 106.45 -12.00 18.45
C ASP A 387 104.97 -11.97 18.83
N ARG A 388 104.57 -12.66 19.91
CA ARG A 388 103.16 -12.66 20.39
C ARG A 388 102.75 -11.29 20.94
N LEU A 389 103.65 -10.59 21.61
CA LEU A 389 103.42 -9.20 22.06
C LEU A 389 103.23 -8.24 20.87
N MET A 390 103.97 -8.45 19.78
CA MET A 390 103.82 -7.67 18.55
C MET A 390 102.47 -7.93 17.87
N GLU A 391 102.06 -9.19 17.75
CA GLU A 391 100.74 -9.59 17.22
C GLU A 391 99.59 -8.98 18.05
N ARG A 392 99.67 -9.07 19.39
CA ARG A 392 98.68 -8.47 20.29
C ARG A 392 98.62 -6.95 20.17
N THR A 393 99.77 -6.29 20.05
CA THR A 393 99.83 -4.83 19.84
C THR A 393 99.13 -4.43 18.54
N SER A 394 99.38 -5.18 17.46
CA SER A 394 98.71 -4.96 16.17
C SER A 394 97.20 -5.17 16.26
N LEU A 395 96.75 -6.24 16.93
CA LEU A 395 95.34 -6.51 17.19
C LEU A 395 94.68 -5.34 17.95
N TYR A 396 95.27 -4.86 19.04
CA TYR A 396 94.71 -3.75 19.81
C TYR A 396 94.68 -2.44 19.02
N GLN A 397 95.67 -2.18 18.16
CA GLN A 397 95.63 -1.04 17.25
C GLN A 397 94.50 -1.17 16.23
N HIS A 398 94.26 -2.37 15.69
CA HIS A 398 93.15 -2.64 14.79
C HIS A 398 91.79 -2.44 15.49
N LEU A 399 91.60 -3.02 16.67
CA LEU A 399 90.38 -2.84 17.48
C LEU A 399 90.13 -1.37 17.83
N LYS A 400 91.17 -0.63 18.22
CA LYS A 400 91.09 0.82 18.46
C LYS A 400 90.66 1.59 17.21
N SER A 401 91.17 1.22 16.05
CA SER A 401 90.83 1.89 14.77
C SER A 401 89.37 1.61 14.38
N SER A 402 88.92 0.36 14.56
CA SER A 402 87.52 -0.02 14.37
C SER A 402 86.57 0.75 15.29
N LEU A 403 86.89 0.88 16.58
CA LEU A 403 86.10 1.70 17.51
C LEU A 403 86.01 3.18 17.09
N ASN A 404 87.12 3.75 16.61
CA ASN A 404 87.14 5.13 16.14
C ASN A 404 86.28 5.33 14.87
N GLU A 405 86.18 4.31 14.01
CA GLU A 405 85.36 4.34 12.79
C GLU A 405 83.86 4.46 13.12
N TYR A 406 83.39 3.77 14.16
CA TYR A 406 81.98 3.80 14.57
C TYR A 406 81.61 4.95 15.52
N GLN A 407 82.59 5.70 16.04
CA GLN A 407 82.35 6.80 16.97
C GLN A 407 81.38 7.88 16.45
N PRO A 408 81.44 8.33 15.17
CA PRO A 408 80.47 9.29 14.64
C PRO A 408 79.03 8.75 14.64
N LYS A 409 78.84 7.46 14.34
CA LYS A 409 77.52 6.81 14.33
C LYS A 409 76.93 6.73 15.74
N LEU A 410 77.76 6.51 16.76
CA LEU A 410 77.32 6.56 18.16
C LEU A 410 76.76 7.94 18.53
N TYR A 411 77.47 9.03 18.18
CA TYR A 411 76.98 10.38 18.45
C TYR A 411 75.68 10.69 17.71
N GLN A 412 75.56 10.24 16.47
CA GLN A 412 74.32 10.35 15.70
C GLN A 412 73.15 9.67 16.40
N VAL A 413 73.30 8.40 16.81
CA VAL A 413 72.26 7.63 17.52
C VAL A 413 71.85 8.31 18.83
N LEU A 414 72.81 8.88 19.57
CA LEU A 414 72.50 9.63 20.79
C LEU A 414 71.68 10.89 20.51
N ASP A 415 72.00 11.62 19.45
CA ASP A 415 71.26 12.82 19.07
C ASP A 415 69.87 12.49 18.51
N ASP A 416 69.73 11.42 17.74
CA ASP A 416 68.44 10.92 17.26
C ASP A 416 67.56 10.45 18.44
N GLY A 417 68.15 9.81 19.44
CA GLY A 417 67.48 9.46 20.70
C GLY A 417 66.97 10.68 21.47
N LYS A 418 67.77 11.76 21.57
CA LYS A 418 67.33 13.02 22.19
C LYS A 418 66.17 13.65 21.41
N ARG A 419 66.24 13.66 20.07
CA ARG A 419 65.17 14.18 19.20
C ARG A 419 63.87 13.40 19.41
N LEU A 420 63.94 12.07 19.44
CA LEU A 420 62.79 11.20 19.68
C LEU A 420 62.14 11.49 21.05
N LEU A 421 62.93 11.64 22.11
CA LEU A 421 62.44 12.01 23.44
C LEU A 421 61.69 13.35 23.41
N ILE A 422 62.22 14.35 22.70
CA ILE A 422 61.53 15.64 22.54
C ILE A 422 60.21 15.46 21.79
N SER A 423 60.15 14.63 20.73
CA SER A 423 58.91 14.37 19.96
C SER A 423 57.82 13.72 20.81
N ILE A 424 58.19 12.85 21.75
CA ILE A 424 57.26 12.14 22.65
C ILE A 424 56.75 13.09 23.76
N ILE A 425 57.65 13.90 24.32
CA ILE A 425 57.40 14.81 25.44
C ILE A 425 56.69 16.09 24.99
N PHE A 426 57.00 16.59 23.79
CA PHE A 426 56.48 17.83 23.21
C PHE A 426 56.10 17.63 21.72
N PRO A 427 55.00 16.90 21.45
CA PRO A 427 54.56 16.64 20.08
C PRO A 427 54.23 17.92 19.29
N GLU A 428 53.89 19.04 19.95
CA GLU A 428 53.59 20.32 19.29
C GLU A 428 54.80 20.99 18.62
N ILE A 429 56.02 20.66 19.03
CA ILE A 429 57.24 21.41 18.65
C ILE A 429 57.91 20.82 17.40
N ILE A 430 57.59 19.57 17.03
CA ILE A 430 58.30 18.86 15.96
C ILE A 430 57.34 18.57 14.80
N CYS A 431 57.11 19.61 14.01
CA CYS A 431 56.72 19.42 12.61
C CYS A 431 57.52 20.34 11.68
N PRO A 432 58.81 20.07 11.42
CA PRO A 432 59.51 20.66 10.31
C PRO A 432 59.41 19.72 9.08
N LYS A 433 58.69 20.21 8.06
CA LYS A 433 58.79 19.82 6.64
C LYS A 433 58.16 18.50 6.17
N HIS A 434 56.83 18.46 6.15
CA HIS A 434 56.08 17.97 4.97
C HIS A 434 55.13 19.06 4.46
N ARG A 435 55.75 20.15 4.00
CA ARG A 435 55.10 21.19 3.18
C ARG A 435 55.67 21.10 1.77
N LYS A 436 55.36 20.02 1.04
CA LYS A 436 55.44 19.99 -0.43
C LYS A 436 54.28 19.17 -1.01
N SER A 437 53.49 19.89 -1.81
CA SER A 437 52.54 19.45 -2.85
C SER A 437 51.36 18.55 -2.44
N ALA A 438 50.22 19.20 -2.14
CA ALA A 438 48.96 18.82 -2.77
C ALA A 438 48.69 19.82 -3.91
N PRO A 439 48.26 19.39 -5.11
CA PRO A 439 47.95 20.31 -6.19
C PRO A 439 46.71 21.13 -5.81
N SER A 440 46.76 22.44 -6.05
CA SER A 440 45.60 23.32 -5.99
C SER A 440 44.50 22.76 -6.89
N ILE A 441 43.42 22.27 -6.28
CA ILE A 441 42.14 22.18 -6.98
C ILE A 441 41.68 23.63 -7.15
N LYS A 442 41.80 24.11 -8.39
CA LYS A 442 41.35 25.42 -8.81
C LYS A 442 39.86 25.56 -8.48
N GLU A 443 39.53 26.64 -7.79
CA GLU A 443 38.22 27.27 -7.97
C GLU A 443 38.07 27.63 -9.45
N GLY A 444 37.02 27.10 -10.06
CA GLY A 444 36.58 27.39 -11.42
C GLY A 444 35.08 27.17 -11.42
N GLY A 445 34.33 28.26 -11.44
CA GLY A 445 32.89 28.27 -11.26
C GLY A 445 32.08 27.68 -12.42
N HIS A 446 30.80 27.53 -12.13
CA HIS A 446 29.66 27.42 -13.06
C HIS A 446 29.75 26.40 -14.18
N SER A 447 29.06 25.27 -14.01
CA SER A 447 27.95 24.87 -14.90
C SER A 447 27.27 23.59 -14.42
N SER A 448 25.97 23.68 -14.13
CA SER A 448 25.01 22.62 -14.49
C SER A 448 24.96 22.57 -16.03
N PRO A 449 24.70 21.45 -16.75
CA PRO A 449 23.63 20.46 -16.57
C PRO A 449 24.17 19.00 -16.71
N ALA A 450 23.47 17.88 -16.71
CA ALA A 450 22.14 17.55 -17.19
C ALA A 450 21.68 16.21 -16.60
N TYR A 451 20.37 16.10 -16.43
CA TYR A 451 19.61 14.87 -16.34
C TYR A 451 20.03 13.85 -17.38
N ARG A 452 20.24 12.60 -16.96
CA ARG A 452 20.07 11.44 -17.84
C ARG A 452 19.12 10.46 -17.16
N ALA A 453 17.88 10.52 -17.62
CA ALA A 453 16.90 9.47 -17.41
C ALA A 453 17.48 8.14 -17.92
N VAL A 454 17.33 7.09 -17.12
CA VAL A 454 17.38 5.70 -17.59
C VAL A 454 15.98 5.14 -17.33
N PRO A 455 15.31 4.57 -18.34
CA PRO A 455 13.97 4.03 -18.18
C PRO A 455 14.05 2.65 -17.54
N HIS A 456 13.21 2.42 -16.53
CA HIS A 456 12.52 1.14 -16.30
C HIS A 456 11.21 1.41 -15.58
#